data_AF-A0A8J7MKS2-F1
#
_entry.id   AF-A0A8J7MKS2-F1
#
_cell.length_a   1.000
_cell.length_b   1.000
_cell.length_c   1.000
_cell.angle_alpha   90.00
_cell.angle_beta   90.00
_cell.angle_gamma   90.00
#
_symmetry.space_group_name_H-M   'P 1'
#
loop_
_entity.id
_entity.type
_entity.pdbx_description
1 polymer ?
#
loop_
_entity_poly.entity_id
_entity_poly.type
_entity_poly.pdbx_seq_one_letter_code
_entity_poly.pdbx_strand_id
1 'polypeptide(L)'
;MTKTITFCSVLFFFLMLVSCDSNTSANHTTQEENTTQEEKQENITATKESAPEKLEALNFECKIKIDEAENSIVKIDIYKKGENTIFQTLEDLDFFYEKENPTFEDLNFDGIPDLMLLESQGTANVYYAYWIYNPATQKFERNTKMTLSLPKIDAAKKQIMSFERNSAASYVETIYEYKEGEFVTARIENKDYTDENKYQLVVQERQADGSMKEVRNELIEE
;
A
#
# COMPACT_ATOMS: atom_id res chain seq x y z
N MET A 1 18.03 1.57 -48.73
CA MET A 1 18.19 0.11 -48.52
C MET A 1 17.45 -0.27 -47.25
N THR A 2 16.33 -0.93 -47.47
CA THR A 2 15.30 -1.34 -46.52
C THR A 2 15.74 -2.57 -45.72
N LYS A 3 15.43 -2.64 -44.42
CA LYS A 3 14.93 -3.86 -43.75
C LYS A 3 14.14 -3.51 -42.49
N THR A 4 12.81 -3.50 -42.63
CA THR A 4 11.82 -3.66 -41.58
C THR A 4 11.64 -5.17 -41.34
N ILE A 5 11.62 -5.62 -40.08
CA ILE A 5 11.32 -7.00 -39.72
C ILE A 5 10.03 -7.01 -38.89
N THR A 6 9.01 -7.66 -39.46
CA THR A 6 7.66 -7.89 -38.94
C THR A 6 7.67 -9.03 -37.93
N PHE A 7 7.02 -8.86 -36.77
CA PHE A 7 6.69 -9.96 -35.85
C PHE A 7 5.26 -10.45 -36.12
N CYS A 8 5.13 -11.77 -36.28
CA CYS A 8 3.88 -12.49 -36.54
C CYS A 8 3.11 -12.72 -35.23
N SER A 9 1.80 -12.48 -35.30
CA SER A 9 0.80 -12.79 -34.28
C SER A 9 0.36 -14.25 -34.40
N VAL A 10 0.28 -14.99 -33.29
CA VAL A 10 -0.40 -16.29 -33.24
C VAL A 10 -1.43 -16.27 -32.13
N LEU A 11 -2.69 -16.23 -32.57
CA LEU A 11 -3.90 -16.38 -31.79
C LEU A 11 -4.21 -17.89 -31.68
N PHE A 12 -4.35 -18.45 -30.47
CA PHE A 12 -4.78 -19.83 -30.28
C PHE A 12 -6.07 -19.86 -29.46
N PHE A 13 -7.19 -20.02 -30.16
CA PHE A 13 -8.49 -20.36 -29.59
C PHE A 13 -8.69 -21.86 -29.77
N PHE A 14 -8.91 -22.62 -28.69
CA PHE A 14 -9.60 -23.90 -28.77
C PHE A 14 -10.46 -24.10 -27.54
N LEU A 15 -11.77 -24.06 -27.77
CA LEU A 15 -12.82 -24.33 -26.81
C LEU A 15 -13.78 -25.25 -27.54
N MET A 16 -13.89 -26.51 -27.11
CA MET A 16 -15.05 -27.35 -27.39
C MET A 16 -15.30 -28.26 -26.19
N LEU A 17 -16.50 -28.07 -25.66
CA LEU A 17 -17.23 -28.87 -24.69
C LEU A 17 -17.67 -30.22 -25.30
N VAL A 18 -18.33 -31.02 -24.46
CA VAL A 18 -19.26 -32.16 -24.70
C VAL A 18 -18.75 -33.37 -23.90
N SER A 19 -19.53 -34.10 -23.10
CA SER A 19 -20.88 -33.98 -22.54
C SER A 19 -20.94 -35.04 -21.42
N CYS A 20 -21.74 -34.81 -20.39
CA CYS A 20 -22.12 -35.84 -19.44
C CYS A 20 -22.95 -36.92 -20.13
N ASP A 21 -22.83 -38.17 -19.68
CA ASP A 21 -24.03 -38.97 -19.42
C ASP A 21 -23.80 -40.03 -18.34
N SER A 22 -24.83 -40.18 -17.52
CA SER A 22 -24.95 -41.01 -16.32
C SER A 22 -25.42 -42.43 -16.65
N ASN A 23 -24.91 -43.46 -15.95
CA ASN A 23 -25.75 -44.44 -15.24
C ASN A 23 -24.95 -45.58 -14.56
N THR A 24 -25.22 -45.72 -13.25
CA THR A 24 -25.67 -46.94 -12.55
C THR A 24 -24.88 -48.25 -12.67
N SER A 25 -24.15 -48.54 -11.58
CA SER A 25 -24.13 -49.77 -10.77
C SER A 25 -24.44 -51.13 -11.42
N ALA A 26 -23.47 -52.06 -11.37
CA ALA A 26 -23.65 -53.41 -10.81
C ALA A 26 -22.31 -54.18 -10.74
N ASN A 27 -22.07 -54.79 -9.57
CA ASN A 27 -21.01 -55.75 -9.27
C ASN A 27 -21.22 -57.10 -9.97
N HIS A 28 -20.14 -57.77 -10.42
CA HIS A 28 -19.78 -59.18 -10.14
C HIS A 28 -18.48 -59.53 -10.93
N THR A 29 -17.31 -59.72 -10.31
CA THR A 29 -16.61 -61.03 -10.04
C THR A 29 -16.55 -61.96 -11.28
N THR A 30 -15.44 -62.49 -11.80
CA THR A 30 -14.21 -63.06 -11.17
C THR A 30 -13.19 -63.46 -12.28
N GLN A 31 -11.91 -63.61 -11.89
CA GLN A 31 -10.81 -64.42 -12.49
C GLN A 31 -10.08 -63.85 -13.70
N GLU A 32 -8.85 -63.34 -13.54
CA GLU A 32 -7.55 -64.03 -13.35
C GLU A 32 -7.05 -64.71 -14.64
N GLU A 33 -6.10 -64.07 -15.31
CA GLU A 33 -4.94 -64.77 -15.83
C GLU A 33 -3.71 -63.87 -15.77
N ASN A 34 -2.65 -64.46 -15.21
CA ASN A 34 -1.44 -63.84 -14.71
C ASN A 34 -0.37 -63.95 -15.80
N THR A 35 0.34 -62.87 -16.13
CA THR A 35 1.69 -62.97 -16.73
C THR A 35 2.55 -61.85 -16.17
N THR A 36 3.65 -62.29 -15.57
CA THR A 36 4.61 -61.57 -14.74
C THR A 36 5.57 -60.73 -15.59
N GLN A 37 5.85 -59.48 -15.20
CA GLN A 37 7.14 -59.05 -14.64
C GLN A 37 7.29 -57.52 -14.63
N GLU A 38 7.58 -57.03 -13.42
CA GLU A 38 8.49 -55.95 -13.03
C GLU A 38 8.42 -54.59 -13.75
N GLU A 39 8.01 -53.56 -13.01
CA GLU A 39 8.81 -52.32 -12.92
C GLU A 39 8.41 -51.44 -11.71
N LYS A 40 9.40 -51.27 -10.82
CA LYS A 40 9.73 -50.07 -10.03
C LYS A 40 8.62 -49.35 -9.24
N GLN A 41 8.56 -49.70 -7.95
CA GLN A 41 7.84 -48.94 -6.92
C GLN A 41 8.61 -47.64 -6.61
N GLU A 42 8.19 -46.52 -7.21
CA GLU A 42 8.55 -45.19 -6.74
C GLU A 42 7.60 -44.78 -5.61
N ASN A 43 8.10 -44.83 -4.38
CA ASN A 43 7.49 -44.19 -3.23
C ASN A 43 7.49 -42.67 -3.44
N ILE A 44 6.37 -42.12 -3.89
CA ILE A 44 6.09 -40.69 -3.76
C ILE A 44 5.73 -40.46 -2.29
N THR A 45 6.75 -40.13 -1.51
CA THR A 45 6.58 -39.54 -0.18
C THR A 45 5.83 -38.23 -0.39
N ALA A 46 4.53 -38.24 -0.10
CA ALA A 46 3.73 -37.03 -0.01
C ALA A 46 4.26 -36.22 1.17
N THR A 47 5.19 -35.32 0.87
CA THR A 47 5.60 -34.28 1.81
C THR A 47 4.36 -33.47 2.09
N LYS A 48 3.83 -33.62 3.31
CA LYS A 48 2.87 -32.67 3.88
C LYS A 48 3.54 -31.31 3.81
N GLU A 49 3.15 -30.53 2.82
CA GLU A 49 3.40 -29.10 2.77
C GLU A 49 2.72 -28.52 4.00
N SER A 50 3.53 -28.23 5.01
CA SER A 50 3.11 -27.58 6.23
C SER A 50 2.48 -26.25 5.84
N ALA A 51 1.26 -26.04 6.31
CA ALA A 51 0.54 -24.77 6.24
C ALA A 51 1.47 -23.59 6.55
N PRO A 52 1.29 -22.43 5.88
CA PRO A 52 2.22 -21.33 6.00
C PRO A 52 2.32 -20.92 7.46
N GLU A 53 3.57 -20.84 7.91
CA GLU A 53 4.00 -20.28 9.17
C GLU A 53 3.22 -18.98 9.41
N LYS A 54 2.52 -18.93 10.54
CA LYS A 54 1.78 -17.76 11.01
C LYS A 54 2.72 -16.56 10.95
N LEU A 55 2.57 -15.71 9.93
CA LEU A 55 3.35 -14.49 9.77
C LEU A 55 3.23 -13.72 11.08
N GLU A 56 4.30 -13.69 11.87
CA GLU A 56 4.34 -12.78 13.01
C GLU A 56 4.14 -11.39 12.44
N ALA A 57 3.14 -10.66 12.94
CA ALA A 57 2.87 -9.32 12.48
C ALA A 57 4.15 -8.50 12.67
N LEU A 58 4.82 -8.16 11.58
CA LEU A 58 6.07 -7.41 11.62
C LEU A 58 5.75 -6.03 12.19
N ASN A 59 6.40 -5.68 13.29
CA ASN A 59 6.24 -4.40 13.95
C ASN A 59 7.62 -3.82 14.24
N PHE A 60 7.69 -2.49 14.34
CA PHE A 60 8.95 -1.79 14.56
C PHE A 60 8.88 -0.88 15.78
N GLU A 61 10.06 -0.58 16.31
CA GLU A 61 10.31 0.46 17.30
C GLU A 61 11.58 1.21 16.90
N CYS A 62 11.81 2.39 17.48
CA CYS A 62 13.01 3.15 17.15
C CYS A 62 13.63 3.84 18.37
N LYS A 63 14.90 4.22 18.18
CA LYS A 63 15.63 5.14 19.06
C LYS A 63 16.11 6.30 18.21
N ILE A 64 15.90 7.51 18.70
CA ILE A 64 16.31 8.74 18.03
C ILE A 64 17.57 9.30 18.67
N LYS A 65 18.40 9.93 17.85
CA LYS A 65 19.48 10.82 18.29
C LYS A 65 19.11 12.24 17.88
N ILE A 66 19.24 13.15 18.82
CA ILE A 66 18.86 14.55 18.67
C ILE A 66 20.14 15.40 18.75
N ASP A 67 20.23 16.44 17.93
CA ASP A 67 21.10 17.58 18.20
C ASP A 67 20.38 18.51 19.19
N GLU A 68 20.86 18.54 20.43
CA GLU A 68 20.23 19.32 21.50
C GLU A 68 20.30 20.83 21.27
N ALA A 69 21.29 21.32 20.53
CA ALA A 69 21.44 22.76 20.26
C ALA A 69 20.38 23.25 19.28
N GLU A 70 20.09 22.45 18.26
CA GLU A 70 19.14 22.78 17.19
C GLU A 70 17.73 22.17 17.43
N ASN A 71 17.59 21.34 18.47
CA ASN A 71 16.38 20.56 18.74
C ASN A 71 15.89 19.76 17.51
N SER A 72 16.83 19.16 16.79
CA SER A 72 16.56 18.39 15.58
C SER A 72 16.96 16.93 15.70
N ILE A 73 16.15 16.03 15.14
CA ILE A 73 16.46 14.62 15.00
C ILE A 73 17.49 14.47 13.87
N VAL A 74 18.66 13.97 14.22
CA VAL A 74 19.78 13.77 13.29
C VAL A 74 19.97 12.32 12.86
N LYS A 75 19.39 11.38 13.61
CA LYS A 75 19.45 9.95 13.32
C LYS A 75 18.31 9.18 13.97
N ILE A 76 17.83 8.15 13.26
CA ILE A 76 16.84 7.18 13.75
C ILE A 76 17.42 5.78 13.56
N ASP A 77 17.60 5.05 14.66
CA ASP A 77 17.87 3.60 14.64
C ASP A 77 16.55 2.86 14.78
N ILE A 78 16.20 2.06 13.78
CA ILE A 78 14.97 1.26 13.70
C ILE A 78 15.30 -0.17 14.12
N TYR A 79 14.42 -0.77 14.91
CA TYR A 79 14.51 -2.14 15.41
C TYR A 79 13.20 -2.86 15.06
N LYS A 80 13.27 -4.15 14.82
CA LYS A 80 12.08 -4.99 14.89
C LYS A 80 11.66 -5.08 16.36
N LYS A 81 10.35 -5.01 16.62
CA LYS A 81 9.82 -4.96 17.98
C LYS A 81 10.24 -6.18 18.79
N GLY A 82 10.87 -5.95 19.94
CA GLY A 82 11.40 -7.00 20.81
C GLY A 82 12.80 -7.50 20.46
N GLU A 83 13.39 -7.01 19.36
CA GLU A 83 14.79 -7.27 19.01
C GLU A 83 15.70 -6.14 19.50
N ASN A 84 16.94 -6.49 19.86
CA ASN A 84 17.95 -5.52 20.32
C ASN A 84 18.99 -5.16 19.25
N THR A 85 18.87 -5.74 18.05
CA THR A 85 19.77 -5.47 16.93
C THR A 85 19.15 -4.41 16.04
N ILE A 86 19.95 -3.41 15.65
CA ILE A 86 19.52 -2.38 14.71
C ILE A 86 19.16 -3.06 13.38
N PHE A 87 17.92 -2.88 12.96
CA PHE A 87 17.39 -3.37 11.69
C PHE A 87 17.79 -2.45 10.54
N GLN A 88 17.63 -1.13 10.73
CA GLN A 88 18.06 -0.11 9.77
C GLN A 88 18.39 1.19 10.52
N THR A 89 19.33 1.96 10.00
CA THR A 89 19.59 3.32 10.44
C THR A 89 19.24 4.32 9.35
N LEU A 90 18.55 5.39 9.73
CA LEU A 90 18.39 6.62 8.95
C LEU A 90 19.31 7.69 9.54
N GLU A 91 20.25 8.20 8.75
CA GLU A 91 21.23 9.24 9.16
C GLU A 91 21.06 10.50 8.30
N ASP A 92 21.86 11.53 8.60
CA ASP A 92 21.84 12.84 7.90
C ASP A 92 20.44 13.47 7.87
N LEU A 93 19.72 13.31 8.98
CA LEU A 93 18.39 13.86 9.18
C LEU A 93 18.48 15.30 9.73
N ASP A 94 17.49 16.11 9.40
CA ASP A 94 17.31 17.45 9.95
C ASP A 94 15.81 17.74 10.10
N PHE A 95 15.20 17.06 11.07
CA PHE A 95 13.76 17.14 11.35
C PHE A 95 13.51 17.66 12.75
N PHE A 96 12.46 18.44 12.96
CA PHE A 96 12.13 18.95 14.28
C PHE A 96 11.85 17.81 15.27
N TYR A 97 12.47 17.88 16.46
CA TYR A 97 12.14 16.94 17.53
C TYR A 97 10.86 17.39 18.25
N GLU A 98 9.82 16.56 18.16
CA GLU A 98 8.64 16.65 19.01
C GLU A 98 8.47 15.35 19.80
N LYS A 99 7.99 15.49 21.04
CA LYS A 99 7.64 14.35 21.89
C LYS A 99 6.55 13.54 21.18
N GLU A 100 6.68 12.21 21.17
CA GLU A 100 5.79 11.26 20.48
C GLU A 100 6.05 11.06 18.97
N ASN A 101 7.07 11.71 18.39
CA ASN A 101 7.56 11.43 17.04
C ASN A 101 8.96 10.78 17.07
N PRO A 102 9.30 9.90 16.10
CA PRO A 102 8.46 9.42 14.98
C PRO A 102 7.46 8.33 15.41
N THR A 103 6.46 8.08 14.55
CA THR A 103 5.43 7.04 14.72
C THR A 103 5.50 5.99 13.61
N PHE A 104 4.86 4.83 13.85
CA PHE A 104 4.78 3.73 12.91
C PHE A 104 3.32 3.43 12.55
N GLU A 105 2.97 3.50 11.27
CA GLU A 105 1.60 3.37 10.76
C GLU A 105 1.60 2.64 9.41
N ASP A 106 0.64 1.78 9.14
CA ASP A 106 0.50 1.10 7.83
C ASP A 106 -0.13 2.06 6.80
N LEU A 107 0.72 2.77 6.03
CA LEU A 107 0.28 3.82 5.11
C LEU A 107 -0.14 3.22 3.76
N ASN A 108 0.55 2.18 3.30
CA ASN A 108 0.30 1.55 2.00
C ASN A 108 -0.73 0.38 2.07
N PHE A 109 -1.23 0.06 3.27
CA PHE A 109 -2.23 -0.96 3.58
C PHE A 109 -1.79 -2.39 3.22
N ASP A 110 -0.50 -2.68 3.39
CA ASP A 110 0.12 -3.99 3.17
C ASP A 110 0.22 -4.85 4.44
N GLY A 111 -0.14 -4.29 5.60
CA GLY A 111 -0.12 -4.94 6.90
C GLY A 111 1.21 -4.82 7.66
N ILE A 112 2.19 -4.08 7.12
CA ILE A 112 3.47 -3.78 7.75
C ILE A 112 3.57 -2.27 7.98
N PRO A 113 3.87 -1.81 9.20
CA PRO A 113 3.87 -0.38 9.47
C PRO A 113 5.08 0.33 8.85
N ASP A 114 4.79 1.47 8.24
CA ASP A 114 5.71 2.45 7.69
C ASP A 114 6.12 3.48 8.75
N LEU A 115 7.15 4.28 8.48
CA LEU A 115 7.63 5.32 9.40
C LEU A 115 7.08 6.69 9.00
N MET A 116 6.45 7.38 9.95
CA MET A 116 6.00 8.76 9.83
C MET A 116 6.75 9.65 10.82
N LEU A 117 7.22 10.80 10.36
CA LEU A 117 7.99 11.75 11.17
C LEU A 117 7.53 13.18 10.91
N LEU A 118 7.32 13.97 11.95
CA LEU A 118 7.00 15.39 11.80
C LEU A 118 8.08 16.11 10.97
N GLU A 119 7.65 16.81 9.92
CA GLU A 119 8.53 17.55 9.01
C GLU A 119 8.42 19.05 9.21
N SER A 120 7.20 19.58 9.32
CA SER A 120 7.01 20.99 9.62
C SER A 120 5.65 21.24 10.27
N GLN A 121 5.59 22.29 11.09
CA GLN A 121 4.39 22.67 11.79
C GLN A 121 4.20 24.19 11.70
N GLY A 122 3.08 24.57 11.10
CA GLY A 122 2.56 25.93 11.15
C GLY A 122 1.43 26.06 12.17
N THR A 123 0.81 27.24 12.22
CA THR A 123 -0.37 27.46 13.09
C THR A 123 -1.59 26.64 12.66
N ALA A 124 -1.72 26.35 11.37
CA ALA A 124 -2.91 25.72 10.80
C ALA A 124 -2.66 24.32 10.21
N ASN A 125 -1.46 24.08 9.68
CA ASN A 125 -1.11 22.85 8.96
C ASN A 125 0.09 22.18 9.63
N VAL A 126 0.14 20.85 9.61
CA VAL A 126 1.21 20.04 10.20
C VAL A 126 1.57 18.94 9.21
N TYR A 127 2.77 19.02 8.64
CA TYR A 127 3.24 18.12 7.58
C TYR A 127 4.22 17.09 8.13
N TYR A 128 4.19 15.91 7.53
CA TYR A 128 5.06 14.79 7.90
C TYR A 128 5.87 14.29 6.71
N ALA A 129 7.04 13.78 7.05
CA ALA A 129 7.92 12.96 6.25
C ALA A 129 7.54 11.47 6.38
N TYR A 130 7.66 10.72 5.28
CA TYR A 130 7.27 9.31 5.24
C TYR A 130 8.39 8.43 4.69
N TRP A 131 8.62 7.29 5.33
CA TRP A 131 9.41 6.20 4.75
C TRP A 131 8.55 4.94 4.70
N ILE A 132 8.35 4.45 3.48
CA ILE A 132 7.55 3.25 3.22
C ILE A 132 8.45 2.03 3.35
N TYR A 133 8.03 1.05 4.13
CA TYR A 133 8.73 -0.21 4.24
C TYR A 133 8.51 -1.01 2.96
N ASN A 134 9.60 -1.45 2.35
CA ASN A 134 9.58 -2.29 1.17
C ASN A 134 9.99 -3.71 1.58
N PRO A 135 9.06 -4.69 1.60
CA PRO A 135 9.36 -6.06 2.03
C PRO A 135 10.36 -6.79 1.12
N ALA A 136 10.45 -6.39 -0.15
CA ALA A 136 11.37 -7.00 -1.11
C ALA A 136 12.82 -6.57 -0.87
N THR A 137 13.04 -5.30 -0.50
CA THR A 137 14.38 -4.77 -0.18
C THR A 137 14.70 -4.82 1.31
N GLN A 138 13.68 -5.09 2.14
CA GLN A 138 13.71 -5.03 3.61
C GLN A 138 14.21 -3.69 4.12
N LYS A 139 13.74 -2.59 3.52
CA LYS A 139 14.18 -1.23 3.86
C LYS A 139 13.01 -0.27 3.95
N PHE A 140 13.13 0.69 4.87
CA PHE A 140 12.40 1.94 4.87
C PHE A 140 12.96 2.86 3.79
N GLU A 141 12.14 3.16 2.79
CA GLU A 141 12.47 3.96 1.62
C GLU A 141 11.71 5.30 1.67
N ARG A 142 12.43 6.42 1.59
CA ARG A 142 11.82 7.76 1.70
C ARG A 142 10.80 7.97 0.57
N ASN A 143 9.59 8.36 0.93
CA ASN A 143 8.58 8.83 -0.02
C ASN A 143 8.57 10.37 -0.03
N THR A 144 8.75 10.94 -1.23
CA THR A 144 8.71 12.39 -1.48
C THR A 144 7.60 12.79 -2.43
N LYS A 145 6.78 11.82 -2.90
CA LYS A 145 5.65 12.07 -3.80
C LYS A 145 4.39 12.49 -3.06
N MET A 146 4.37 12.31 -1.74
CA MET A 146 3.21 12.55 -0.90
C MET A 146 3.51 13.67 0.09
N THR A 147 2.65 14.69 0.10
CA THR A 147 2.66 15.77 1.09
C THR A 147 1.29 15.75 1.77
N LEU A 148 1.24 15.23 3.00
CA LEU A 148 0.00 15.25 3.79
C LEU A 148 0.17 16.16 4.99
N SER A 149 -0.77 17.08 5.14
CA SER A 149 -1.04 17.76 6.40
C SER A 149 -2.07 16.97 7.23
N LEU A 150 -1.80 16.82 8.54
CA LEU A 150 -2.69 16.20 9.52
C LEU A 150 -3.32 14.89 9.02
N PRO A 151 -2.51 13.89 8.60
CA PRO A 151 -3.01 12.69 7.96
C PRO A 151 -3.93 11.89 8.89
N LYS A 152 -5.02 11.38 8.32
CA LYS A 152 -5.93 10.42 8.97
C LYS A 152 -6.02 9.17 8.12
N ILE A 153 -5.63 8.05 8.71
CA ILE A 153 -5.61 6.75 8.04
C ILE A 153 -6.96 6.06 8.24
N ASP A 154 -7.67 5.79 7.15
CA ASP A 154 -8.89 4.97 7.12
C ASP A 154 -8.52 3.59 6.56
N ALA A 155 -8.10 2.69 7.44
CA ALA A 155 -7.71 1.33 7.08
C ALA A 155 -8.86 0.51 6.47
N ALA A 156 -10.11 0.81 6.82
CA ALA A 156 -11.27 0.11 6.27
C ALA A 156 -11.49 0.45 4.79
N LYS A 157 -11.26 1.71 4.42
CA LYS A 157 -11.35 2.17 3.02
C LYS A 157 -10.02 2.11 2.27
N LYS A 158 -8.91 1.84 2.95
CA LYS A 158 -7.55 1.93 2.40
C LYS A 158 -7.25 3.31 1.81
N GLN A 159 -7.58 4.34 2.60
CA GLN A 159 -7.46 5.74 2.22
C GLN A 159 -6.72 6.53 3.29
N ILE A 160 -5.96 7.54 2.86
CA ILE A 160 -5.40 8.54 3.76
C ILE A 160 -6.02 9.89 3.42
N MET A 161 -6.65 10.52 4.41
CA MET A 161 -7.20 11.86 4.30
C MET A 161 -6.18 12.87 4.82
N SER A 162 -6.00 13.96 4.10
CA SER A 162 -5.20 15.10 4.50
C SER A 162 -6.06 16.35 4.52
N PHE A 163 -5.85 17.20 5.53
CA PHE A 163 -6.58 18.46 5.67
C PHE A 163 -5.61 19.64 5.74
N GLU A 164 -5.88 20.64 4.92
CA GLU A 164 -5.11 21.88 4.86
C GLU A 164 -6.04 23.09 4.95
N ARG A 165 -5.57 24.11 5.64
CA ARG A 165 -6.17 25.45 5.66
C ARG A 165 -5.26 26.40 4.89
N ASN A 166 -5.67 26.77 3.69
CA ASN A 166 -4.93 27.67 2.80
C ASN A 166 -5.07 29.14 3.20
N SER A 167 -6.21 29.50 3.80
CA SER A 167 -6.46 30.86 4.28
C SER A 167 -7.46 30.87 5.44
N ALA A 168 -7.86 32.06 5.91
CA ALA A 168 -8.91 32.15 6.92
C ALA A 168 -10.26 31.55 6.48
N ALA A 169 -10.49 31.52 5.16
CA ALA A 169 -11.76 31.13 4.56
C ALA A 169 -11.60 30.01 3.51
N SER A 170 -10.42 29.41 3.36
CA SER A 170 -10.15 28.40 2.33
C SER A 170 -9.56 27.15 2.95
N TYR A 171 -10.20 26.01 2.66
CA TYR A 171 -9.88 24.70 3.21
C TYR A 171 -9.84 23.65 2.10
N VAL A 172 -8.91 22.72 2.22
CA VAL A 172 -8.72 21.64 1.26
C VAL A 172 -8.66 20.32 2.01
N GLU A 173 -9.50 19.39 1.60
CA GLU A 173 -9.38 17.98 1.98
C GLU A 173 -8.90 17.18 0.77
N THR A 174 -7.83 16.41 0.95
CA THR A 174 -7.29 15.53 -0.10
C THR A 174 -7.35 14.09 0.37
N ILE A 175 -7.91 13.21 -0.45
CA ILE A 175 -7.93 11.76 -0.23
C ILE A 175 -6.88 11.12 -1.12
N TYR A 176 -6.01 10.33 -0.53
CA TYR A 176 -5.00 9.52 -1.20
C TYR A 176 -5.35 8.04 -1.11
N GLU A 177 -5.01 7.30 -2.15
CA GLU A 177 -5.09 5.84 -2.24
C GLU A 177 -3.74 5.29 -2.68
N TYR A 178 -3.39 4.08 -2.22
CA TYR A 178 -2.19 3.38 -2.68
C TYR A 178 -2.54 2.45 -3.85
N LYS A 179 -1.99 2.72 -5.03
CA LYS A 179 -2.24 1.96 -6.27
C LYS A 179 -0.95 1.72 -7.02
N GLU A 180 -0.74 0.49 -7.49
CA GLU A 180 0.39 0.14 -8.36
C GLU A 180 1.77 0.55 -7.81
N GLY A 181 1.94 0.51 -6.48
CA GLY A 181 3.19 0.85 -5.81
C GLY A 181 3.37 2.34 -5.48
N GLU A 182 2.37 3.19 -5.75
CA GLU A 182 2.43 4.61 -5.45
C GLU A 182 1.16 5.17 -4.80
N PHE A 183 1.34 6.21 -4.00
CA PHE A 183 0.23 7.01 -3.50
C PHE A 183 -0.26 7.92 -4.62
N VAL A 184 -1.57 7.88 -4.89
CA VAL A 184 -2.23 8.72 -5.87
C VAL A 184 -3.35 9.50 -5.20
N THR A 185 -3.50 10.76 -5.57
CA THR A 185 -4.66 11.56 -5.17
C THR A 185 -5.91 10.98 -5.83
N ALA A 186 -6.88 10.55 -5.03
CA ALA A 186 -8.16 10.04 -5.48
C ALA A 186 -9.23 11.14 -5.56
N ARG A 187 -9.20 12.07 -4.61
CA ARG A 187 -10.18 13.15 -4.48
C ARG A 187 -9.56 14.39 -3.86
N ILE A 188 -10.00 15.56 -4.31
CA ILE A 188 -9.72 16.85 -3.68
C ILE A 188 -11.05 17.57 -3.50
N GLU A 189 -11.35 18.03 -2.29
CA GLU A 189 -12.45 18.93 -2.00
C GLU A 189 -11.92 20.28 -1.51
N ASN A 190 -12.24 21.35 -2.24
CA ASN A 190 -11.92 22.72 -1.87
C ASN A 190 -13.19 23.41 -1.39
N LYS A 191 -13.13 24.04 -0.21
CA LYS A 191 -14.19 24.88 0.34
C LYS A 191 -13.66 26.30 0.53
N ASP A 192 -14.18 27.22 -0.28
CA ASP A 192 -13.87 28.64 -0.21
C ASP A 192 -15.07 29.43 0.29
N TYR A 193 -15.05 29.79 1.57
CA TYR A 193 -16.11 30.53 2.24
C TYR A 193 -16.19 31.97 1.73
N THR A 194 -17.37 32.35 1.27
CA THR A 194 -17.71 33.73 0.87
C THR A 194 -18.31 34.52 2.02
N ASP A 195 -18.95 33.83 2.96
CA ASP A 195 -19.41 34.34 4.26
C ASP A 195 -19.52 33.17 5.28
N GLU A 196 -20.06 33.43 6.47
CA GLU A 196 -20.11 32.44 7.57
C GLU A 196 -20.93 31.18 7.24
N ASN A 197 -21.96 31.28 6.40
CA ASN A 197 -22.86 30.16 6.09
C ASN A 197 -22.83 29.80 4.60
N LYS A 198 -21.85 30.31 3.84
CA LYS A 198 -21.82 30.16 2.40
C LYS A 198 -20.41 29.96 1.87
N TYR A 199 -20.25 28.93 1.05
CA TYR A 199 -18.97 28.63 0.41
C TYR A 199 -19.14 28.08 -0.99
N GLN A 200 -18.15 28.37 -1.82
CA GLN A 200 -17.96 27.70 -3.09
C GLN A 200 -17.31 26.33 -2.80
N LEU A 201 -17.98 25.26 -3.18
CA LEU A 201 -17.44 23.90 -3.15
C LEU A 201 -16.93 23.54 -4.54
N VAL A 202 -15.69 23.07 -4.62
CA VAL A 202 -15.14 22.45 -5.83
C VAL A 202 -14.61 21.07 -5.47
N VAL A 203 -15.13 20.04 -6.13
CA VAL A 203 -14.68 18.65 -5.97
C VAL A 203 -14.04 18.17 -7.26
N GLN A 204 -12.84 17.63 -7.13
CA GLN A 204 -12.14 16.92 -8.20
C GLN A 204 -11.95 15.45 -7.83
N GLU A 205 -12.17 14.56 -8.79
CA GLU A 205 -11.94 13.12 -8.65
C GLU A 205 -10.97 12.61 -9.72
N ARG A 206 -10.16 11.62 -9.34
CA ARG A 206 -9.23 10.95 -10.26
C ARG A 206 -9.97 10.08 -11.26
N GLN A 207 -9.67 10.28 -12.54
CA GLN A 207 -10.21 9.51 -13.64
C GLN A 207 -9.37 8.26 -13.93
N ALA A 208 -9.89 7.37 -14.77
CA ALA A 208 -9.20 6.13 -15.17
C ALA A 208 -7.86 6.38 -15.89
N ASP A 209 -7.72 7.51 -16.59
CA ASP A 209 -6.47 7.93 -17.24
C ASP A 209 -5.47 8.60 -16.28
N GLY A 210 -5.82 8.69 -14.99
CA GLY A 210 -5.01 9.31 -13.94
C GLY A 210 -5.14 10.82 -13.83
N SER A 211 -5.89 11.49 -14.72
CA SER A 211 -6.16 12.92 -14.61
C SER A 211 -7.14 13.23 -13.48
N MET A 212 -7.04 14.42 -12.87
CA MET A 212 -8.05 14.94 -11.95
C MET A 212 -9.10 15.73 -12.74
N LYS A 213 -10.38 15.44 -12.51
CA LYS A 213 -11.49 16.14 -13.17
C LYS A 213 -12.46 16.70 -12.14
N GLU A 214 -12.89 17.94 -12.37
CA GLU A 214 -13.99 18.55 -11.62
C GLU A 214 -15.29 17.78 -11.85
N VAL A 215 -15.90 17.33 -10.76
CA VAL A 215 -17.17 16.58 -10.75
C VAL A 215 -18.29 17.34 -10.04
N ARG A 216 -17.95 18.34 -9.23
CA ARG A 216 -18.90 19.22 -8.54
C ARG A 216 -18.29 20.61 -8.41
N ASN A 217 -19.10 21.62 -8.71
CA ASN A 217 -18.74 23.02 -8.58
C ASN A 217 -20.03 23.81 -8.33
N GLU A 218 -20.28 24.12 -7.07
CA GLU A 218 -21.50 24.80 -6.68
C GLU A 218 -21.36 25.57 -5.38
N LEU A 219 -22.21 26.56 -5.25
CA LEU A 219 -22.33 27.41 -4.09
C LEU A 219 -23.25 26.72 -3.07
N ILE A 220 -22.72 26.43 -1.88
CA ILE A 220 -23.45 25.79 -0.78
C ILE A 220 -23.84 26.86 0.24
N GLU A 221 -25.07 26.80 0.72
CA GLU A 221 -25.56 27.56 1.87
C GLU A 221 -25.91 26.56 2.99
N GLU A 222 -25.32 26.74 4.18
CA GLU A 222 -25.52 25.90 5.38
C GLU A 222 -26.65 26.41 6.29
#